data_AF-A0A1H2QL46-F1
#
_entry.id   AF-A0A1H2QL46-F1
#
_cell.length_a   1.000
_cell.length_b   1.000
_cell.length_c   1.000
_cell.angle_alpha   90.00
_cell.angle_beta   90.00
_cell.angle_gamma   90.00
#
_symmetry.space_group_name_H-M   'P 1'
#
loop_
_entity.id
_entity.type
_entity.pdbx_description
1 polymer ?
#
loop_
_entity_poly.entity_id
_entity_poly.type
_entity_poly.pdbx_seq_one_letter_code
_entity_poly.pdbx_strand_id
1 'polypeptide(L)'
;MNKKNKRVAALLLLAAVAVSVPAIVNANRANHAEEVVPVVAQAHQVEQTVYENTQYGFRFTLPDSWKGYTIVTDKWEGHDATDGKVIESGASISIRHPEWTADKPRQDVPIYVFTIDQWNAIQQEKMFIGAAPMRPSELTRNDKYVFALPARYNFAYLDGYQEVEDILKGNPIQPL
;
A
#
# COMPACT_ATOMS: atom_id res chain seq x y z
N MET A 1 66.93 12.12 16.46
CA MET A 1 66.52 13.40 17.07
C MET A 1 65.60 13.07 18.25
N ASN A 2 66.06 13.35 19.49
CA ASN A 2 65.35 13.43 20.79
C ASN A 2 64.35 12.32 21.21
N LYS A 3 64.30 11.78 22.43
CA LYS A 3 65.10 11.87 23.68
C LYS A 3 64.56 10.75 24.61
N LYS A 4 65.46 9.89 25.11
CA LYS A 4 65.57 9.34 26.50
C LYS A 4 64.49 9.81 27.52
N ASN A 5 63.85 9.04 28.41
CA ASN A 5 64.34 8.05 29.41
C ASN A 5 63.12 7.37 30.10
N LYS A 6 63.12 6.04 30.31
CA LYS A 6 63.38 5.29 31.57
C LYS A 6 62.55 5.65 32.84
N ARG A 7 61.77 4.67 33.32
CA ARG A 7 61.86 3.93 34.63
C ARG A 7 60.45 3.60 35.20
N VAL A 8 60.08 2.33 35.29
CA VAL A 8 60.14 1.38 36.46
C VAL A 8 58.82 1.33 37.26
N ALA A 9 58.22 0.13 37.22
CA ALA A 9 57.43 -0.61 38.20
C ALA A 9 56.52 0.11 39.22
N ALA A 10 55.26 -0.31 39.29
CA ALA A 10 54.72 -0.99 40.47
C ALA A 10 53.37 -1.65 40.16
N LEU A 11 53.24 -2.85 40.72
CA LEU A 11 52.09 -3.74 40.75
C LEU A 11 50.95 -3.15 41.61
N LEU A 12 49.71 -3.51 41.25
CA LEU A 12 48.59 -3.95 42.11
C LEU A 12 47.24 -3.22 41.95
N LEU A 13 46.25 -4.11 41.81
CA LEU A 13 44.88 -4.11 42.34
C LEU A 13 43.77 -3.45 41.51
N LEU A 14 42.85 -4.36 41.14
CA LEU A 14 41.47 -4.13 40.75
C LEU A 14 40.76 -3.15 41.70
N ALA A 15 39.92 -2.29 41.13
CA ALA A 15 38.55 -2.11 41.61
C ALA A 15 37.75 -1.32 40.56
N ALA A 16 36.76 -1.98 39.95
CA ALA A 16 35.67 -1.30 39.27
C ALA A 16 34.81 -0.63 40.35
N VAL A 17 34.74 0.70 40.36
CA VAL A 17 33.78 1.43 41.19
C VAL A 17 32.52 1.63 40.37
N ALA A 18 31.59 0.70 40.55
CA ALA A 18 30.20 0.91 40.21
C ALA A 18 29.62 1.93 41.20
N VAL A 19 28.98 2.99 40.70
CA VAL A 19 28.15 3.86 41.53
C VAL A 19 26.86 3.12 41.84
N SER A 20 26.80 2.51 43.02
CA SER A 20 25.61 1.88 43.57
C SER A 20 24.66 2.95 44.12
N VAL A 21 23.47 3.06 43.55
CA VAL A 21 22.30 3.63 44.23
C VAL A 21 21.84 2.61 45.29
N PRO A 22 21.49 3.00 46.52
CA PRO A 22 21.07 2.03 47.53
C PRO A 22 19.74 1.38 47.14
N ALA A 23 19.75 0.05 47.01
CA ALA A 23 18.54 -0.75 47.00
C ALA A 23 17.97 -0.80 48.41
N ILE A 24 16.72 -0.38 48.56
CA ILE A 24 15.94 -0.58 49.79
C ILE A 24 15.73 -2.09 49.94
N VAL A 25 16.34 -2.67 50.97
CA VAL A 25 16.10 -4.04 51.41
C VAL A 25 14.68 -4.09 51.98
N ASN A 26 13.79 -4.81 51.31
CA ASN A 26 12.63 -5.39 51.97
C ASN A 26 12.81 -6.90 51.97
N ALA A 27 13.10 -7.45 53.15
CA ALA A 27 13.22 -8.88 53.34
C ALA A 27 11.81 -9.48 53.38
N ASN A 28 11.49 -10.34 52.42
CA ASN A 28 10.80 -11.61 52.70
C ASN A 28 11.04 -12.59 51.55
N ARG A 29 11.50 -13.78 51.95
CA ARG A 29 12.11 -14.83 51.14
C ARG A 29 11.06 -15.87 50.74
N ALA A 30 11.31 -16.48 49.57
CA ALA A 30 10.70 -17.71 49.01
C ALA A 30 9.36 -17.47 48.27
N ASN A 31 9.22 -17.66 46.95
CA ASN A 31 9.65 -18.79 46.12
C ASN A 31 9.76 -18.43 44.61
N HIS A 32 10.56 -19.21 43.88
CA HIS A 32 10.85 -19.11 42.44
C HIS A 32 9.62 -19.24 41.53
N ALA A 33 9.52 -18.34 40.55
CA ALA A 33 9.11 -18.61 39.17
C ALA A 33 9.75 -17.53 38.28
N GLU A 34 10.48 -17.93 37.24
CA GLU A 34 11.05 -17.02 36.25
C GLU A 34 9.92 -16.29 35.51
N GLU A 35 9.80 -14.98 35.74
CA GLU A 35 8.84 -14.15 35.03
C GLU A 35 9.50 -13.67 33.73
N VAL A 36 9.20 -14.40 32.65
CA VAL A 36 9.39 -13.97 31.26
C VAL A 36 8.70 -12.61 31.08
N VAL A 37 9.50 -11.55 31.01
CA VAL A 37 9.03 -10.21 30.61
C VAL A 37 8.45 -10.30 29.20
N PRO A 38 7.16 -9.98 28.98
CA PRO A 38 6.64 -9.92 27.63
C PRO A 38 7.23 -8.68 26.95
N VAL A 39 8.03 -8.91 25.91
CA VAL A 39 8.30 -7.89 24.89
C VAL A 39 6.95 -7.58 24.26
N VAL A 40 6.31 -6.51 24.72
CA VAL A 40 5.11 -5.97 24.08
C VAL A 40 5.58 -5.42 22.74
N ALA A 41 5.43 -6.24 21.69
CA ALA A 41 5.49 -5.78 20.32
C ALA A 41 4.43 -4.68 20.20
N GLN A 42 4.88 -3.43 20.15
CA GLN A 42 4.04 -2.32 19.73
C GLN A 42 3.67 -2.61 18.29
N ALA A 43 2.49 -3.21 18.10
CA ALA A 43 1.80 -3.17 16.84
C ALA A 43 1.62 -1.69 16.51
N HIS A 44 2.51 -1.15 15.67
CA HIS A 44 2.23 0.08 14.97
C HIS A 44 0.90 -0.15 14.27
N GLN A 45 -0.16 0.47 14.80
CA GLN A 45 -1.40 0.59 14.06
C GLN A 45 -1.02 1.44 12.85
N VAL A 46 -0.70 0.77 11.74
CA VAL A 46 -0.45 1.44 10.47
C VAL A 46 -1.78 2.10 10.17
N GLU A 47 -1.85 3.42 10.33
CA GLU A 47 -3.03 4.19 9.99
C GLU A 47 -3.16 4.10 8.46
N GLN A 48 -3.84 3.05 8.00
CA GLN A 48 -3.95 2.75 6.59
C GLN A 48 -4.73 3.87 5.92
N THR A 49 -4.19 4.34 4.81
CA THR A 49 -4.84 5.39 4.03
C THR A 49 -5.99 4.74 3.27
N VAL A 50 -7.24 5.08 3.58
CA VAL A 50 -8.41 4.51 2.91
C VAL A 50 -9.06 5.55 2.03
N TYR A 51 -9.32 5.17 0.77
CA TYR A 51 -10.21 5.88 -0.12
C TYR A 51 -11.59 5.23 -0.09
N GLU A 52 -12.63 5.99 0.23
CA GLU A 52 -14.02 5.52 0.15
C GLU A 52 -14.75 6.25 -0.97
N ASN A 53 -15.43 5.48 -1.81
CA ASN A 53 -16.35 5.99 -2.82
C ASN A 53 -17.76 5.51 -2.48
N THR A 54 -18.51 6.35 -1.76
CA THR A 54 -19.89 6.04 -1.35
C THR A 54 -20.89 6.10 -2.51
N GLN A 55 -20.56 6.79 -3.61
CA GLN A 55 -21.38 6.85 -4.82
C GLN A 55 -21.49 5.47 -5.48
N TYR A 56 -20.37 4.74 -5.59
CA TYR A 56 -20.35 3.41 -6.21
C TYR A 56 -20.32 2.26 -5.20
N GLY A 57 -20.03 2.53 -3.93
CA GLY A 57 -20.09 1.54 -2.85
C GLY A 57 -18.84 0.66 -2.78
N PHE A 58 -17.65 1.27 -2.78
CA PHE A 58 -16.39 0.57 -2.53
C PHE A 58 -15.43 1.40 -1.67
N ARG A 59 -14.48 0.70 -1.05
CA ARG A 59 -13.29 1.29 -0.42
C ARG A 59 -12.03 0.70 -1.02
N PHE A 60 -10.95 1.47 -0.99
CA PHE A 60 -9.63 1.06 -1.45
C PHE A 60 -8.58 1.39 -0.39
N THR A 61 -7.82 0.39 0.04
CA THR A 61 -6.76 0.54 1.04
C THR A 61 -5.43 0.85 0.35
N LEU A 62 -4.78 1.92 0.78
CA LEU A 62 -3.52 2.42 0.23
C LEU A 62 -2.42 2.39 1.30
N PRO A 63 -1.15 2.19 0.87
CA PRO A 63 -0.02 2.29 1.78
C PRO A 63 0.24 3.76 2.19
N ASP A 64 1.02 3.96 3.24
CA ASP A 64 1.34 5.28 3.78
C ASP A 64 1.99 6.23 2.76
N SER A 65 2.71 5.71 1.76
CA SER A 65 3.30 6.49 0.66
C SER A 65 2.26 7.26 -0.17
N TRP A 66 0.99 6.87 -0.09
CA TRP A 66 -0.12 7.50 -0.80
C TRP A 66 -0.89 8.52 0.04
N LYS A 67 -0.45 8.84 1.27
CA LYS A 67 -1.04 9.94 2.04
C LYS A 67 -0.99 11.23 1.23
N GLY A 68 -2.16 11.86 1.03
CA GLY A 68 -2.31 13.02 0.17
C GLY A 68 -2.63 12.71 -1.30
N TYR A 69 -3.03 11.47 -1.63
CA TYR A 69 -3.55 11.12 -2.96
C TYR A 69 -4.70 12.05 -3.37
N THR A 70 -4.91 12.17 -4.67
CA THR A 70 -6.06 12.87 -5.25
C THR A 70 -6.88 11.91 -6.11
N ILE A 71 -8.14 12.25 -6.37
CA ILE A 71 -9.01 11.46 -7.25
C ILE A 71 -9.21 12.21 -8.56
N VAL A 72 -8.95 11.52 -9.66
CA VAL A 72 -9.25 12.01 -11.00
C VAL A 72 -10.31 11.14 -11.63
N THR A 73 -11.36 11.77 -12.11
CA THR A 73 -12.50 11.10 -12.73
C THR A 73 -12.55 11.41 -14.22
N ASP A 74 -12.79 10.38 -15.01
CA ASP A 74 -13.01 10.46 -16.45
C ASP A 74 -14.07 9.42 -16.84
N LYS A 75 -14.24 9.16 -18.13
CA LYS A 75 -15.10 8.13 -18.69
C LYS A 75 -14.32 7.10 -19.48
N TRP A 76 -14.73 5.84 -19.39
CA TRP A 76 -14.39 4.84 -20.41
C TRP A 76 -15.49 4.82 -21.48
N GLU A 77 -15.12 4.43 -22.70
CA GLU A 77 -16.05 4.25 -23.82
C GLU A 77 -16.05 2.80 -24.25
N GLY A 78 -17.26 2.25 -24.44
CA GLY A 78 -17.49 0.90 -24.92
C GLY A 78 -17.90 0.92 -26.38
N HIS A 79 -17.19 0.14 -27.19
CA HIS A 79 -17.33 0.11 -28.64
C HIS A 79 -18.02 -1.18 -29.09
N ASP A 80 -18.94 -1.04 -30.05
CA ASP A 80 -19.57 -2.19 -30.72
C ASP A 80 -18.52 -3.03 -31.46
N ALA A 81 -18.64 -4.35 -31.32
CA ALA A 81 -17.72 -5.31 -31.94
C ALA A 81 -17.73 -5.30 -33.47
N THR A 82 -18.84 -4.88 -34.08
CA THR A 82 -19.10 -4.98 -35.52
C THR A 82 -18.68 -3.74 -36.27
N ASP A 83 -19.04 -2.55 -35.77
CA ASP A 83 -18.81 -1.28 -36.47
C ASP A 83 -17.94 -0.27 -35.70
N GLY A 84 -17.51 -0.61 -34.47
CA GLY A 84 -16.59 0.18 -33.67
C GLY A 84 -17.17 1.47 -33.08
N LYS A 85 -18.48 1.73 -33.25
CA LYS A 85 -19.12 2.91 -32.66
C LYS A 85 -19.18 2.81 -31.14
N VAL A 86 -19.08 3.96 -30.48
CA VAL A 86 -19.35 4.07 -29.05
C VAL A 86 -20.84 3.79 -28.82
N ILE A 87 -21.13 2.76 -28.04
CA ILE A 87 -22.49 2.34 -27.68
C ILE A 87 -22.78 2.52 -26.18
N GLU A 88 -21.73 2.61 -25.37
CA GLU A 88 -21.81 2.69 -23.91
C GLU A 88 -20.67 3.55 -23.36
N SER A 89 -20.85 4.03 -22.13
CA SER A 89 -19.78 4.66 -21.36
C SER A 89 -20.02 4.47 -19.86
N GLY A 90 -18.98 4.68 -19.07
CA GLY A 90 -19.07 4.62 -17.62
C GLY A 90 -17.88 5.27 -16.95
N ALA A 91 -17.86 5.24 -15.62
CA ALA A 91 -16.86 5.96 -14.85
C ALA A 91 -15.49 5.27 -14.90
N SER A 92 -14.47 6.10 -15.16
CA SER A 92 -13.06 5.78 -14.96
C SER A 92 -12.54 6.61 -13.79
N ILE A 93 -12.09 5.94 -12.73
CA ILE A 93 -11.56 6.57 -11.52
C ILE A 93 -10.07 6.28 -11.46
N SER A 94 -9.25 7.30 -11.27
CA SER A 94 -7.83 7.16 -11.01
C SER A 94 -7.50 7.71 -9.63
N ILE A 95 -6.96 6.86 -8.76
CA ILE A 95 -6.32 7.29 -7.52
C ILE A 95 -4.93 7.76 -7.91
N ARG A 96 -4.68 9.06 -7.79
CA ARG A 96 -3.45 9.70 -8.24
C ARG A 96 -2.46 9.83 -7.10
N HIS A 97 -1.24 9.36 -7.36
CA HIS A 97 -0.15 9.40 -6.40
C HIS A 97 0.16 10.86 -6.00
N PRO A 98 0.44 11.16 -4.71
CA PRO A 98 0.71 12.53 -4.25
C PRO A 98 1.90 13.21 -4.95
N GLU A 99 2.89 12.42 -5.37
CA GLU A 99 4.07 12.91 -6.11
C GLU A 99 3.87 13.03 -7.63
N TRP A 100 2.66 12.76 -8.16
CA TRP A 100 2.40 12.90 -9.59
C TRP A 100 2.52 14.36 -10.04
N THR A 101 3.20 14.60 -11.16
CA THR A 101 3.23 15.90 -11.85
C THR A 101 3.16 15.71 -13.36
N ALA A 102 2.82 16.77 -14.11
CA ALA A 102 2.82 16.72 -15.57
C ALA A 102 4.21 16.45 -16.17
N ASP A 103 5.27 16.99 -15.54
CA ASP A 103 6.65 16.83 -15.99
C ASP A 103 7.25 15.47 -15.56
N LYS A 104 6.77 14.91 -14.45
CA LYS A 104 7.17 13.61 -13.93
C LYS A 104 5.92 12.79 -13.60
N PRO A 105 5.26 12.20 -14.62
CA PRO A 105 4.08 11.39 -14.41
C PRO A 105 4.45 10.10 -13.67
N ARG A 106 3.64 9.76 -12.68
CA ARG A 106 3.70 8.51 -11.93
C ARG A 106 2.48 7.66 -12.26
N GLN A 107 2.56 6.35 -12.08
CA GLN A 107 1.43 5.45 -12.32
C GLN A 107 0.33 5.68 -11.29
N ASP A 108 -0.85 6.05 -11.76
CA ASP A 108 -2.07 6.07 -10.94
C ASP A 108 -2.59 4.63 -10.74
N VAL A 109 -3.43 4.42 -9.72
CA VAL A 109 -4.26 3.21 -9.60
C VAL A 109 -5.58 3.46 -10.35
N PRO A 110 -5.82 2.80 -11.50
CA PRO A 110 -7.04 3.03 -12.26
C PRO A 110 -8.10 1.97 -11.95
N ILE A 111 -9.35 2.41 -11.87
CA ILE A 111 -10.53 1.60 -11.57
C ILE A 111 -11.63 1.98 -12.56
N TYR A 112 -12.04 1.03 -13.39
CA TYR A 112 -13.29 1.14 -14.13
C TYR A 112 -14.45 0.66 -13.27
N VAL A 113 -15.57 1.38 -13.40
CA VAL A 113 -16.85 1.00 -12.82
C VAL A 113 -17.78 0.58 -13.94
N PHE A 114 -18.26 -0.65 -13.86
CA PHE A 114 -19.23 -1.22 -14.80
C PHE A 114 -20.52 -1.56 -14.06
N THR A 115 -21.68 -1.39 -14.69
CA THR A 115 -22.89 -2.10 -14.23
C THR A 115 -22.73 -3.60 -14.47
N ILE A 116 -23.56 -4.42 -13.81
CA ILE A 116 -23.56 -5.87 -14.04
C ILE A 116 -23.83 -6.21 -15.53
N ASP A 117 -24.75 -5.49 -16.17
CA ASP A 117 -25.09 -5.69 -17.58
C ASP A 117 -23.94 -5.30 -18.52
N GLN A 118 -23.28 -4.17 -18.26
CA GLN A 118 -22.09 -3.74 -19.01
C GLN A 118 -20.96 -4.76 -18.89
N TRP A 119 -20.70 -5.26 -17.67
CA TRP A 119 -19.69 -6.30 -17.45
C TRP A 119 -20.03 -7.58 -18.23
N ASN A 120 -21.28 -8.04 -18.17
CA ASN A 120 -21.74 -9.22 -18.91
C ASN A 120 -21.61 -9.04 -20.43
N ALA A 121 -21.89 -7.85 -20.96
CA ALA A 121 -21.71 -7.55 -22.38
C ALA A 121 -20.22 -7.67 -22.80
N ILE A 122 -19.30 -7.20 -21.96
CA ILE A 122 -17.85 -7.37 -22.18
C ILE A 122 -17.45 -8.85 -22.11
N GLN A 123 -18.01 -9.62 -21.17
CA GLN A 123 -17.73 -11.06 -21.07
C GLN A 123 -18.25 -11.86 -22.27
N GLN A 124 -19.31 -11.39 -22.92
CA GLN A 124 -19.92 -12.00 -24.10
C GLN A 124 -19.38 -11.44 -25.42
N GLU A 125 -18.31 -10.62 -25.38
CA GLU A 125 -17.67 -10.03 -26.56
C GLU A 125 -18.62 -9.17 -27.43
N LYS A 126 -19.70 -8.67 -26.82
CA LYS A 126 -20.65 -7.76 -27.48
C LYS A 126 -20.15 -6.33 -27.52
N MET A 127 -19.21 -6.01 -26.64
CA MET A 127 -18.64 -4.68 -26.47
C MET A 127 -17.18 -4.79 -26.05
N PHE A 128 -16.33 -3.93 -26.61
CA PHE A 128 -14.91 -3.83 -26.27
C PHE A 128 -14.59 -2.49 -25.62
N ILE A 129 -13.69 -2.50 -24.63
CA ILE A 129 -13.18 -1.29 -23.98
C ILE A 129 -11.74 -1.06 -24.43
N GLY A 130 -11.51 0.04 -25.16
CA GLY A 130 -10.22 0.37 -25.75
C GLY A 130 -9.79 -0.60 -26.87
N ALA A 131 -8.58 -0.41 -27.38
CA ALA A 131 -8.04 -1.18 -28.51
C ALA A 131 -7.21 -2.41 -28.10
N ALA A 132 -7.15 -2.74 -26.81
CA ALA A 132 -6.34 -3.87 -26.34
C ALA A 132 -7.03 -5.19 -26.67
N PRO A 133 -6.29 -6.25 -27.08
CA PRO A 133 -6.85 -7.58 -27.31
C PRO A 133 -7.23 -8.30 -26.00
N MET A 134 -7.03 -7.64 -24.85
CA MET A 134 -7.27 -8.15 -23.51
C MET A 134 -8.39 -7.33 -22.88
N ARG A 135 -9.27 -8.00 -22.15
CA ARG A 135 -10.38 -7.37 -21.44
C ARG A 135 -9.92 -6.79 -20.10
N PRO A 136 -10.63 -5.78 -19.55
CA PRO A 136 -10.46 -5.40 -18.15
C PRO A 136 -10.57 -6.62 -17.24
N SER A 137 -9.83 -6.62 -16.14
CA SER A 137 -9.83 -7.71 -15.16
C SER A 137 -10.65 -7.29 -13.94
N GLU A 138 -11.48 -8.18 -13.41
CA GLU A 138 -12.26 -7.88 -12.21
C GLU A 138 -11.36 -7.77 -10.98
N LEU A 139 -11.59 -6.75 -10.16
CA LEU A 139 -10.95 -6.57 -8.86
C LEU A 139 -11.89 -6.97 -7.72
N THR A 140 -13.15 -6.50 -7.75
CA THR A 140 -14.23 -6.90 -6.84
C THR A 140 -15.57 -6.44 -7.41
N ARG A 141 -16.67 -6.75 -6.71
CA ARG A 141 -18.04 -6.31 -7.08
C ARG A 141 -18.93 -6.09 -5.86
N ASN A 142 -20.00 -5.34 -6.07
CA ASN A 142 -21.17 -5.30 -5.20
C ASN A 142 -22.44 -5.64 -6.00
N ASP A 143 -23.62 -5.49 -5.40
CA ASP A 143 -24.90 -5.85 -6.02
C ASP A 143 -25.25 -5.04 -7.28
N LYS A 144 -24.57 -3.90 -7.51
CA LYS A 144 -24.87 -2.98 -8.61
C LYS A 144 -23.73 -2.88 -9.63
N TYR A 145 -22.49 -3.00 -9.17
CA TYR A 145 -21.31 -2.67 -9.96
C TYR A 145 -20.22 -3.72 -9.87
N VAL A 146 -19.48 -3.85 -10.96
CA VAL A 146 -18.18 -4.52 -11.03
C VAL A 146 -17.09 -3.46 -11.07
N PHE A 147 -16.11 -3.58 -10.19
CA PHE A 147 -14.91 -2.76 -10.17
C PHE A 147 -13.79 -3.51 -10.85
N ALA A 148 -13.21 -2.93 -11.89
CA ALA A 148 -12.28 -3.63 -12.75
C ALA A 148 -11.04 -2.79 -13.06
N LEU A 149 -9.93 -3.48 -13.25
CA LEU A 149 -8.66 -2.93 -13.68
C LEU A 149 -8.64 -2.83 -15.21
N PRO A 150 -8.35 -1.66 -15.80
CA PRO A 150 -8.19 -1.53 -17.24
C PRO A 150 -7.15 -2.50 -17.79
N ALA A 151 -7.39 -3.01 -18.99
CA ALA A 151 -6.39 -3.81 -19.69
C ALA A 151 -5.14 -2.97 -19.91
N ARG A 152 -3.96 -3.56 -19.67
CA ARG A 152 -2.65 -2.92 -19.92
C ARG A 152 -2.48 -1.57 -19.19
N TYR A 153 -3.10 -1.39 -18.02
CA TYR A 153 -3.07 -0.15 -17.25
C TYR A 153 -1.65 0.39 -16.94
N ASN A 154 -0.65 -0.49 -16.91
CA ASN A 154 0.76 -0.18 -16.62
C ASN A 154 1.69 -0.29 -17.84
N PHE A 155 1.15 -0.38 -19.06
CA PHE A 155 1.94 -0.58 -20.28
C PHE A 155 2.81 0.62 -20.67
N ALA A 156 2.53 1.80 -20.12
CA ALA A 156 3.37 2.98 -20.29
C ALA A 156 4.65 2.92 -19.42
N TYR A 157 4.77 1.95 -18.50
CA TYR A 157 5.90 1.80 -17.59
C TYR A 157 6.29 3.11 -16.87
N LEU A 158 5.28 3.88 -16.44
CA LEU A 158 5.49 5.13 -15.69
C LEU A 158 6.20 4.83 -14.36
N ASP A 159 6.85 5.84 -13.79
CA ASP A 159 7.42 5.73 -12.44
C ASP A 159 6.34 5.20 -11.46
N GLY A 160 6.73 4.35 -10.52
CA GLY A 160 5.80 3.74 -9.56
C GLY A 160 4.89 2.62 -10.11
N TYR A 161 5.01 2.17 -11.35
CA TYR A 161 4.11 1.11 -11.86
C TYR A 161 4.23 -0.21 -11.10
N GLN A 162 5.42 -0.61 -10.64
CA GLN A 162 5.59 -1.80 -9.81
C GLN A 162 4.94 -1.65 -8.43
N GLU A 163 4.97 -0.44 -7.84
CA GLU A 163 4.28 -0.17 -6.58
C GLU A 163 2.77 -0.38 -6.74
N VAL A 164 2.19 0.09 -7.85
CA VAL A 164 0.78 -0.15 -8.15
C VAL A 164 0.48 -1.64 -8.35
N GLU A 165 1.35 -2.37 -9.06
CA GLU A 165 1.21 -3.84 -9.16
C GLU A 165 1.22 -4.52 -7.78
N ASP A 166 2.12 -4.10 -6.89
CA ASP A 166 2.24 -4.68 -5.55
C ASP A 166 1.05 -4.33 -4.66
N ILE A 167 0.52 -3.10 -4.75
CA ILE A 167 -0.73 -2.70 -4.09
C ILE A 167 -1.87 -3.60 -4.55
N LEU A 168 -2.03 -3.80 -5.86
CA LEU A 168 -3.14 -4.58 -6.44
C LEU A 168 -3.06 -6.08 -6.08
N LYS A 169 -1.87 -6.66 -5.97
CA LYS A 169 -1.68 -8.05 -5.48
C LYS A 169 -2.23 -8.25 -4.07
N GLY A 170 -2.34 -7.18 -3.27
CA GLY A 170 -2.90 -7.20 -1.92
C GLY A 170 -4.44 -7.26 -1.86
N ASN A 171 -5.15 -7.31 -2.99
CA ASN A 171 -6.61 -7.20 -3.07
C ASN A 171 -7.17 -6.00 -2.26
N PRO A 172 -6.68 -4.77 -2.54
CA PRO A 172 -6.87 -3.60 -1.69
C PRO A 172 -8.29 -3.03 -1.74
N ILE A 173 -9.10 -3.45 -2.72
CA ILE A 173 -10.45 -2.96 -2.95
C ILE A 173 -11.50 -3.91 -2.36
N GLN A 174 -12.46 -3.35 -1.64
CA GLN A 174 -13.56 -4.08 -1.01
C GLN A 174 -14.88 -3.34 -1.22
N PRO A 175 -16.01 -4.05 -1.38
CA PRO A 175 -17.32 -3.40 -1.37
C PRO A 175 -17.60 -2.75 -0.01
N LEU A 176 -18.41 -1.69 -0.02
CA LEU A 176 -18.96 -1.06 1.19
C LEU A 176 -20.23 -1.78 1.66
#